data_AF-A0A3P6S0R3-F1
#
_entry.id   AF-A0A3P6S0R3-F1
#
_cell.length_a   1.000
_cell.length_b   1.000
_cell.length_c   1.000
_cell.angle_alpha   90.00
_cell.angle_beta   90.00
_cell.angle_gamma   90.00
#
_symmetry.space_group_name_H-M   'P 1'
#
loop_
_entity.id
_entity.type
_entity.pdbx_description
1 polymer ?
#
loop_
_entity_poly.entity_id
_entity_poly.type
_entity_poly.pdbx_seq_one_letter_code
_entity_poly.pdbx_strand_id
1 'polypeptide(L)'
;MQQVLVNSQWAKPNGPNFLKIGGESPQNKKWVVNEDLPYLQWAKKFGATVHALEHRYYGESIVGGTEENPNTDLRYLSSLQMLYDVADYIQSVNHHSDNSGPWIVFGGSYAGNLAIWARQLFPELIIGAVGSSAPVEAKLDFYGQLIDKPLHSKYRFVTR
;
A
#
# COMPACT_ATOMS: atom_id res chain seq x y z
N MET A 1 -11.61 -13.40 -2.65
CA MET A 1 -10.24 -13.78 -2.23
C MET A 1 -9.34 -12.63 -2.67
N GLN A 2 -8.41 -12.17 -1.83
CA GLN A 2 -7.54 -11.06 -2.20
C GLN A 2 -6.34 -11.56 -3.00
N GLN A 3 -6.03 -10.88 -4.10
CA GLN A 3 -4.92 -11.26 -4.96
C GLN A 3 -3.58 -10.89 -4.32
N VAL A 4 -2.62 -11.81 -4.42
CA VAL A 4 -1.25 -11.59 -4.00
C VAL A 4 -0.29 -12.10 -5.05
N LEU A 5 0.73 -11.31 -5.36
CA LEU A 5 1.86 -11.74 -6.18
C LEU A 5 3.06 -11.97 -5.26
N VAL A 6 3.74 -13.11 -5.41
CA VAL A 6 4.90 -13.46 -4.59
C VAL A 6 6.09 -13.77 -5.50
N ASN A 7 7.26 -13.26 -5.13
CA ASN A 7 8.53 -13.55 -5.75
C ASN A 7 9.56 -13.92 -4.69
N SER A 8 10.01 -15.17 -4.72
CA SER A 8 11.02 -15.73 -3.83
C SER A 8 12.39 -15.90 -4.49
N GLN A 9 12.63 -15.33 -5.68
CA GLN A 9 13.89 -15.56 -6.42
C GLN A 9 15.16 -15.10 -5.67
N TRP A 10 15.02 -14.17 -4.73
CA TRP A 10 16.12 -13.69 -3.89
C TRP A 10 16.05 -14.21 -2.45
N ALA A 11 15.03 -15.00 -2.10
CA ALA A 11 14.79 -15.41 -0.73
C ALA A 11 15.98 -16.19 -0.17
N LYS A 12 16.44 -15.78 1.01
CA LYS A 12 17.40 -16.53 1.84
C LYS A 12 16.70 -17.07 3.08
N PRO A 13 17.19 -18.16 3.70
CA PRO A 13 16.69 -18.62 4.98
C PRO A 13 16.67 -17.48 6.01
N ASN A 14 15.53 -17.25 6.65
CA ASN A 14 15.29 -16.15 7.60
C ASN A 14 15.55 -14.73 7.03
N GLY A 15 15.54 -14.59 5.70
CA GLY A 15 15.62 -13.30 5.04
C GLY A 15 14.33 -12.48 5.23
N PRO A 16 14.40 -11.14 5.13
CA PRO A 16 13.25 -10.29 5.39
C PRO A 16 12.11 -10.54 4.38
N ASN A 17 10.89 -10.23 4.79
CA ASN A 17 9.72 -10.21 3.92
C ASN A 17 9.42 -8.76 3.52
N PHE A 18 9.42 -8.47 2.22
CA PHE A 18 9.07 -7.15 1.70
C PHE A 18 7.65 -7.19 1.15
N LEU A 19 6.76 -6.35 1.68
CA LEU A 19 5.38 -6.29 1.26
C LEU A 19 5.07 -4.96 0.58
N LYS A 20 4.85 -4.99 -0.74
CA LYS A 20 4.30 -3.85 -1.47
C LYS A 20 2.77 -3.84 -1.29
N ILE A 21 2.24 -2.76 -0.74
CA ILE A 21 0.79 -2.56 -0.56
C ILE A 21 0.17 -2.01 -1.85
N GLY A 22 -0.94 -2.63 -2.28
CA GLY A 22 -1.79 -2.19 -3.40
C GLY A 22 -2.40 -0.82 -3.16
N GLY A 23 -2.44 0.00 -4.22
CA GLY A 23 -3.19 1.26 -4.21
C GLY A 23 -4.51 1.09 -4.95
N GLU A 24 -4.98 2.16 -5.58
CA GLU A 24 -6.27 2.28 -6.24
C GLU A 24 -6.25 1.70 -7.68
N SER A 25 -5.57 0.57 -7.88
CA SER A 25 -5.42 -0.05 -9.19
C SER A 25 -5.16 -1.54 -9.12
N PRO A 26 -5.44 -2.30 -10.20
CA PRO A 26 -4.98 -3.67 -10.33
C PRO A 26 -3.47 -3.79 -10.12
N GLN A 27 -3.08 -4.88 -9.49
CA GLN A 27 -1.71 -5.19 -9.14
C GLN A 27 -1.02 -5.85 -10.33
N ASN A 28 0.18 -5.37 -10.63
CA ASN A 28 0.97 -5.82 -11.78
C ASN A 28 2.24 -6.56 -11.35
N LYS A 29 2.63 -7.60 -12.09
CA LYS A 29 3.84 -8.40 -11.85
C LYS A 29 5.12 -7.56 -11.76
N LYS A 30 5.19 -6.40 -12.43
CA LYS A 30 6.32 -5.47 -12.35
C LYS A 30 6.68 -5.11 -10.90
N TRP A 31 5.70 -5.08 -9.99
CA TRP A 31 5.92 -4.74 -8.58
C TRP A 31 6.64 -5.81 -7.77
N VAL A 32 6.87 -7.00 -8.33
CA VAL A 32 7.67 -8.04 -7.68
C VAL A 32 8.90 -8.45 -8.48
N VAL A 33 9.03 -8.06 -9.76
CA VAL A 33 10.14 -8.46 -10.65
C VAL A 33 10.99 -7.32 -11.21
N ASN A 34 10.54 -6.06 -11.21
CA ASN A 34 11.27 -4.96 -11.83
C ASN A 34 12.46 -4.47 -10.99
N GLU A 35 13.67 -4.93 -11.30
CA GLU A 35 14.90 -4.54 -10.58
C GLU A 35 15.27 -3.04 -10.67
N ASP A 36 14.59 -2.23 -11.48
CA ASP A 36 14.75 -0.77 -11.45
C ASP A 36 14.09 -0.14 -10.21
N LEU A 37 13.19 -0.86 -9.53
CA LEU A 37 12.54 -0.38 -8.32
C LEU A 37 13.48 -0.51 -7.11
N PRO A 38 13.70 0.56 -6.32
CA PRO A 38 14.68 0.54 -5.22
C PRO A 38 14.49 -0.59 -4.20
N TYR A 39 13.24 -0.91 -3.83
CA TYR A 39 12.97 -1.99 -2.87
C TYR A 39 13.23 -3.38 -3.44
N LEU A 40 13.20 -3.57 -4.77
CA LEU A 40 13.58 -4.83 -5.41
C LEU A 40 15.10 -4.98 -5.51
N GLN A 41 15.83 -3.88 -5.69
CA GLN A 41 17.29 -3.88 -5.52
C GLN A 41 17.69 -4.24 -4.08
N TRP A 42 16.96 -3.72 -3.10
CA TRP A 42 17.14 -4.10 -1.69
C TRP A 42 16.75 -5.56 -1.44
N ALA A 43 15.68 -6.06 -2.05
CA ALA A 43 15.29 -7.47 -1.92
C ALA A 43 16.41 -8.40 -2.39
N LYS A 44 17.01 -8.09 -3.54
CA LYS A 44 18.19 -8.80 -4.07
C LYS A 44 19.39 -8.71 -3.14
N LYS A 45 19.67 -7.52 -2.59
CA LYS A 45 20.80 -7.29 -1.67
C LYS A 45 20.65 -8.04 -0.35
N PHE A 46 19.48 -7.98 0.27
CA PHE A 46 19.23 -8.51 1.61
C PHE A 46 18.67 -9.93 1.62
N GLY A 47 18.34 -10.48 0.46
CA GLY A 47 17.81 -11.82 0.32
C GLY A 47 16.35 -11.94 0.74
N ALA A 48 15.53 -10.97 0.34
CA ALA A 48 14.14 -10.86 0.76
C ALA A 48 13.19 -11.72 -0.10
N THR A 49 12.13 -12.22 0.53
CA THR A 49 10.93 -12.66 -0.20
C THR A 49 10.05 -11.46 -0.45
N VAL A 50 9.65 -11.22 -1.70
CA VAL A 50 8.83 -10.07 -2.07
C VAL A 50 7.40 -10.50 -2.29
N HIS A 51 6.49 -9.80 -1.62
CA HIS A 51 5.06 -9.97 -1.70
C HIS A 51 4.44 -8.68 -2.19
N ALA A 52 3.35 -8.78 -2.93
CA ALA A 52 2.56 -7.65 -3.35
C ALA A 52 1.07 -7.96 -3.19
N LEU A 53 0.47 -7.35 -2.17
CA LEU A 53 -0.93 -7.52 -1.82
C LEU A 53 -1.76 -6.50 -2.60
N GLU A 54 -2.68 -6.97 -3.45
CA GLU A 54 -3.60 -6.10 -4.16
C GLU A 54 -4.66 -5.53 -3.21
N HIS A 55 -5.06 -4.28 -3.43
CA HIS A 55 -6.05 -3.65 -2.55
C HIS A 55 -7.43 -4.29 -2.76
N ARG A 56 -8.16 -4.54 -1.67
CA ARG A 56 -9.56 -5.00 -1.77
C ARG A 56 -10.38 -4.08 -2.70
N TYR A 57 -11.26 -4.64 -3.51
CA TYR A 57 -12.06 -3.99 -4.55
C TYR A 57 -11.32 -3.49 -5.81
N TYR A 58 -10.02 -3.74 -5.94
CA TYR A 58 -9.27 -3.39 -7.15
C TYR A 58 -8.72 -4.62 -7.85
N GLY A 59 -8.68 -4.58 -9.19
CA GLY A 59 -8.19 -5.69 -10.01
C GLY A 59 -8.96 -6.97 -9.75
N GLU A 60 -8.23 -8.03 -9.43
CA GLU A 60 -8.76 -9.37 -9.21
C GLU A 60 -9.27 -9.56 -7.76
N SER A 61 -9.05 -8.57 -6.89
CA SER A 61 -9.43 -8.62 -5.48
C SER A 61 -10.90 -8.25 -5.26
N ILE A 62 -11.79 -9.20 -5.59
CA ILE A 62 -13.24 -9.01 -5.52
C ILE A 62 -13.77 -9.32 -4.11
N VAL A 63 -14.55 -8.38 -3.54
CA VAL A 63 -15.17 -8.49 -2.21
C VAL A 63 -16.67 -8.78 -2.36
N GLY A 64 -17.01 -10.07 -2.38
CA GLY A 64 -18.37 -10.53 -2.65
C GLY A 64 -18.75 -10.40 -4.13
N GLY A 65 -19.63 -11.29 -4.60
CA GLY A 65 -19.95 -11.41 -6.03
C GLY A 65 -18.87 -12.13 -6.83
N THR A 66 -18.88 -11.93 -8.16
CA THR A 66 -17.90 -12.46 -9.12
C THR A 66 -17.36 -11.35 -10.01
N GLU A 67 -16.44 -11.67 -10.93
CA GLU A 67 -15.90 -10.69 -11.89
C GLU A 67 -17.00 -10.16 -12.82
N GLU A 68 -17.91 -11.03 -13.26
CA GLU A 68 -19.02 -10.69 -14.14
C GLU A 68 -20.16 -9.97 -13.42
N ASN A 69 -20.29 -10.20 -12.11
CA ASN A 69 -21.32 -9.58 -11.28
C ASN A 69 -20.72 -9.17 -9.93
N PRO A 70 -19.91 -8.10 -9.92
CA PRO A 70 -19.25 -7.64 -8.70
C PRO A 70 -20.27 -7.07 -7.73
N ASN A 71 -20.05 -7.32 -6.44
CA ASN A 71 -20.87 -6.73 -5.40
C ASN A 71 -20.72 -5.20 -5.41
N THR A 72 -21.83 -4.48 -5.58
CA THR A 72 -21.87 -3.02 -5.60
C THR A 72 -21.78 -2.40 -4.21
N ASP A 73 -21.85 -3.23 -3.16
CA ASP A 73 -21.72 -2.80 -1.78
C ASP A 73 -20.26 -2.51 -1.40
N LEU A 74 -19.92 -1.22 -1.39
CA LEU A 74 -18.60 -0.71 -1.06
C LEU A 74 -18.42 -0.43 0.43
N ARG A 75 -19.31 -0.91 1.33
CA ARG A 75 -19.20 -0.60 2.78
C ARG A 75 -17.87 -1.02 3.41
N TYR A 76 -17.18 -2.00 2.80
CA TYR A 76 -15.88 -2.48 3.27
C TYR A 76 -14.69 -1.89 2.50
N LEU A 77 -14.93 -0.98 1.54
CA LEU A 77 -13.89 -0.23 0.85
C LEU A 77 -13.43 0.92 1.75
N SER A 78 -12.46 0.66 2.61
CA SER A 78 -11.82 1.68 3.43
C SER A 78 -10.36 1.38 3.66
N SER A 79 -9.57 2.43 3.93
CA SER A 79 -8.16 2.29 4.28
C SER A 79 -7.97 1.47 5.55
N LEU A 80 -8.81 1.68 6.57
CA LEU A 80 -8.75 0.89 7.81
C LEU A 80 -8.89 -0.61 7.52
N GLN A 81 -9.86 -0.96 6.69
CA GLN A 81 -10.09 -2.33 6.29
C GLN A 81 -8.93 -2.93 5.48
N MET A 82 -8.27 -2.13 4.63
CA MET A 82 -7.05 -2.56 3.93
C MET A 82 -5.85 -2.75 4.88
N LEU A 83 -5.76 -1.94 5.95
CA LEU A 83 -4.71 -2.10 6.97
C LEU A 83 -4.88 -3.43 7.72
N TYR A 84 -6.12 -3.83 8.03
CA TYR A 84 -6.40 -5.15 8.59
C TYR A 84 -6.11 -6.29 7.60
N ASP A 85 -6.39 -6.12 6.29
CA ASP A 85 -5.96 -7.12 5.28
C ASP A 85 -4.44 -7.35 5.29
N VAL A 86 -3.66 -6.27 5.43
CA VAL A 86 -2.20 -6.35 5.51
C VAL A 86 -1.78 -7.17 6.75
N ALA A 87 -2.37 -6.89 7.90
CA ALA A 87 -2.08 -7.62 9.14
C ALA A 87 -2.47 -9.10 9.04
N ASP A 88 -3.65 -9.39 8.50
CA ASP A 88 -4.15 -10.76 8.33
C ASP A 88 -3.29 -11.54 7.34
N TYR A 89 -2.88 -10.90 6.24
CA TYR A 89 -1.98 -11.51 5.27
C TYR A 89 -0.62 -11.85 5.90
N ILE A 90 0.00 -10.93 6.64
CA ILE A 90 1.29 -11.16 7.31
C ILE A 90 1.18 -12.31 8.31
N GLN A 91 0.14 -12.31 9.14
CA GLN A 91 -0.10 -13.38 10.12
C GLN A 91 -0.31 -14.73 9.43
N SER A 92 -1.10 -14.76 8.35
CA SER A 92 -1.33 -15.97 7.56
C SER A 92 -0.02 -16.51 6.98
N VAL A 93 0.84 -15.66 6.41
CA VAL A 93 2.14 -16.10 5.89
C VAL A 93 3.03 -16.62 7.01
N ASN A 94 3.11 -15.93 8.16
CA ASN A 94 3.92 -16.36 9.30
C ASN A 94 3.42 -17.69 9.90
N HIS A 95 2.12 -17.97 9.84
CA HIS A 95 1.55 -19.23 10.33
C HIS A 95 1.87 -20.42 9.40
N HIS A 96 2.01 -20.18 8.09
CA HIS A 96 2.19 -21.24 7.09
C HIS A 96 3.61 -21.34 6.54
N SER A 97 4.52 -20.47 6.96
CA SER A 97 5.90 -20.39 6.48
C SER A 97 6.89 -20.57 7.62
N ASP A 98 7.96 -21.35 7.38
CA ASP A 98 9.10 -21.44 8.29
C ASP A 98 10.01 -20.19 8.24
N ASN A 99 9.68 -19.18 7.42
CA ASN A 99 10.45 -17.95 7.35
C ASN A 99 10.12 -17.02 8.54
N SER A 100 11.02 -17.00 9.52
CA SER A 100 10.95 -16.09 10.68
C SER A 100 11.44 -14.65 10.40
N GLY A 101 11.76 -14.34 9.13
CA GLY A 101 12.32 -13.05 8.74
C GLY A 101 11.35 -11.88 8.94
N PRO A 102 11.87 -10.69 9.29
CA PRO A 102 11.04 -9.54 9.65
C PRO A 102 10.31 -8.93 8.45
N TRP A 103 9.19 -8.25 8.69
CA TRP A 103 8.40 -7.59 7.65
C TRP A 103 8.72 -6.11 7.50
N ILE A 104 8.94 -5.67 6.26
CA ILE A 104 9.01 -4.26 5.86
C ILE A 104 7.97 -4.00 4.78
N VAL A 105 7.16 -2.97 4.97
CA VAL A 105 6.07 -2.61 4.03
C VAL A 105 6.44 -1.41 3.16
N PHE A 106 5.96 -1.41 1.92
CA PHE A 106 6.26 -0.41 0.90
C PHE A 106 4.98 0.07 0.23
N GLY A 107 4.91 1.34 -0.11
CA GLY A 107 3.80 1.89 -0.89
C GLY A 107 4.11 3.24 -1.50
N GLY A 108 3.32 3.65 -2.49
CA GLY A 108 3.43 4.94 -3.15
C GLY A 108 2.11 5.71 -3.12
N SER A 109 2.15 7.04 -3.00
CA SER A 109 0.95 7.90 -2.93
C SER A 109 0.02 7.44 -1.79
N TYR A 110 -1.26 7.16 -2.05
CA TYR A 110 -2.19 6.54 -1.11
C TYR A 110 -1.66 5.27 -0.46
N ALA A 111 -1.07 4.35 -1.24
CA ALA A 111 -0.47 3.15 -0.67
C ALA A 111 0.75 3.46 0.22
N GLY A 112 1.38 4.62 0.00
CA GLY A 112 2.43 5.13 0.89
C GLY A 112 1.89 5.50 2.27
N ASN A 113 0.71 6.12 2.34
CA ASN A 113 0.00 6.34 3.61
C ASN A 113 -0.35 5.01 4.27
N LEU A 114 -0.88 4.04 3.50
CA LEU A 114 -1.18 2.71 4.02
C LEU A 114 0.06 2.03 4.61
N ALA A 115 1.22 2.13 3.97
CA ALA A 115 2.46 1.55 4.49
C ALA A 115 2.85 2.15 5.84
N ILE A 116 2.81 3.48 5.95
CA ILE A 116 3.15 4.20 7.18
C ILE A 116 2.15 3.89 8.29
N TRP A 117 0.84 3.92 8.00
CA TRP A 117 -0.20 3.60 8.97
C TRP A 117 -0.19 2.13 9.39
N ALA A 118 0.13 1.19 8.50
CA ALA A 118 0.24 -0.23 8.85
C ALA A 118 1.34 -0.45 9.87
N ARG A 119 2.51 0.18 9.69
CA ARG A 119 3.61 0.13 10.66
C ARG A 119 3.23 0.74 12.01
N GLN A 120 2.40 1.78 12.01
CA GLN A 120 1.92 2.44 13.22
C GLN A 120 0.88 1.61 13.97
N LEU A 121 -0.05 0.98 13.25
CA LEU A 121 -1.14 0.19 13.83
C LEU A 121 -0.70 -1.21 14.28
N PHE A 122 0.24 -1.84 13.56
CA PHE A 122 0.70 -3.21 13.82
C PHE A 122 2.21 -3.27 14.03
N PRO A 123 2.75 -2.57 15.06
CA PRO A 123 4.18 -2.49 15.30
C PRO A 123 4.85 -3.81 15.67
N GLU A 124 4.08 -4.79 16.14
CA GLU A 124 4.49 -6.16 16.45
C GLU A 124 4.66 -7.02 15.21
N LEU A 125 3.96 -6.71 14.11
CA LEU A 125 4.06 -7.45 12.84
C LEU A 125 5.08 -6.84 11.89
N ILE A 126 5.14 -5.51 11.83
CA ILE A 126 5.89 -4.76 10.82
C ILE A 126 7.00 -3.96 11.50
N ILE A 127 8.26 -4.18 11.11
CA ILE A 127 9.39 -3.50 11.75
C ILE A 127 9.72 -2.16 11.10
N GLY A 128 9.36 -1.97 9.82
CA GLY A 128 9.64 -0.75 9.07
C GLY A 128 8.66 -0.51 7.92
N ALA A 129 8.54 0.74 7.50
CA ALA A 129 7.72 1.16 6.37
C ALA A 129 8.44 2.18 5.49
N VAL A 130 8.19 2.11 4.19
CA VAL A 130 8.63 3.10 3.20
C VAL A 130 7.43 3.60 2.41
N GLY A 131 6.98 4.81 2.71
CA GLY A 131 5.92 5.49 1.97
C GLY A 131 6.50 6.51 0.98
N SER A 132 6.52 6.18 -0.31
CA SER A 132 6.98 7.07 -1.37
C SER A 132 5.88 8.07 -1.74
N SER A 133 6.19 9.37 -1.70
CA SER A 133 5.23 10.44 -2.01
C SER A 133 3.91 10.33 -1.24
N ALA A 134 3.98 9.89 0.02
CA ALA A 134 2.84 9.67 0.89
C ALA A 134 2.32 10.99 1.49
N PRO A 135 1.09 11.44 1.18
CA PRO A 135 0.49 12.60 1.82
C PRO A 135 -0.04 12.21 3.21
N VAL A 136 0.87 11.93 4.14
CA VAL A 136 0.54 11.42 5.48
C VAL A 136 -0.31 12.39 6.31
N GLU A 137 -0.15 13.69 6.05
CA GLU A 137 -1.01 14.72 6.60
C GLU A 137 -2.27 14.84 5.71
N ALA A 138 -3.34 14.17 6.12
CA ALA A 138 -4.63 14.30 5.47
C ALA A 138 -5.18 15.72 5.72
N LYS A 139 -5.32 16.50 4.66
CA LYS A 139 -6.01 17.80 4.70
C LYS A 139 -7.44 17.60 4.24
N LEU A 140 -8.39 18.00 5.08
CA LEU A 140 -9.82 17.97 4.74
C LEU A 140 -10.13 18.93 3.58
N ASP A 141 -9.39 20.03 3.52
CA ASP A 141 -9.48 21.01 2.45
C ASP A 141 -8.09 21.55 2.06
N PHE A 142 -7.85 21.69 0.75
CA PHE A 142 -6.56 22.08 0.16
C PHE A 142 -6.53 23.58 -0.23
N TYR A 143 -7.20 24.48 0.50
CA TYR A 143 -7.19 25.91 0.17
C TYR A 143 -5.80 26.56 0.22
N GLY A 144 -4.89 26.07 1.06
CA GLY A 144 -3.60 26.72 1.33
C GLY A 144 -2.52 26.62 0.24
N GLN A 145 -2.72 25.82 -0.82
CA GLN A 145 -1.72 25.67 -1.90
C GLN A 145 -2.07 26.44 -3.17
N LEU A 146 -3.29 26.97 -3.29
CA LEU A 146 -3.74 27.76 -4.46
C LEU A 146 -3.82 29.27 -4.20
N ILE A 147 -3.58 29.73 -2.96
CA ILE A 147 -3.69 31.15 -2.58
C ILE A 147 -2.43 31.57 -1.81
N ASP A 148 -1.28 31.51 -2.46
CA ASP A 148 -0.06 32.17 -1.96
C ASP A 148 0.77 32.78 -3.10
N LYS A 149 0.07 33.49 -3.99
CA LYS A 149 0.64 34.63 -4.70
C LYS A 149 -0.25 35.84 -4.42
N PRO A 150 0.28 36.96 -3.91
CA PRO A 150 -0.49 38.18 -3.82
C PRO A 150 -0.75 38.65 -5.25
N LEU A 151 -1.93 38.31 -5.78
CA LEU A 151 -2.46 38.96 -6.97
C LEU A 151 -2.84 40.39 -6.55
N HIS A 152 -1.84 41.27 -6.57
CA HIS A 152 -2.09 42.68 -6.82
C HIS A 152 -2.85 42.78 -8.15
N SER A 153 -4.17 42.87 -8.07
CA SER A 153 -4.99 43.90 -8.72
C SER A 153 -6.42 43.44 -8.94
N LYS A 154 -7.33 44.32 -8.51
CA LYS A 154 -8.66 44.58 -9.09
C LYS A 154 -9.54 43.36 -9.36
N TYR A 155 -10.34 42.91 -8.39
CA TYR A 155 -11.78 42.72 -8.63
C TYR A 155 -12.55 42.97 -7.33
N ARG A 156 -13.46 43.94 -7.40
CA ARG A 156 -14.33 44.41 -6.33
C ARG A 156 -15.59 43.54 -6.37
N PHE A 157 -15.78 42.66 -5.39
CA PHE A 157 -17.03 41.91 -5.27
C PHE A 157 -18.07 42.79 -4.59
N VAL A 158 -19.14 43.09 -5.34
CA VAL A 158 -20.38 43.68 -4.84
C VAL A 158 -21.24 42.55 -4.28
N THR A 159 -21.82 42.81 -3.11
CA THR A 159 -22.75 42.02 -2.30
C THR A 159 -23.89 41.33 -3.06
N ARG A 160 -24.32 40.17 -2.57
CA ARG A 160 -25.59 40.01 -1.81
C ARG A 160 -25.42 38.94 -0.74
#